data_AF-A0A2A7UAD4-F1
#
_entry.id   AF-A0A2A7UAD4-F1
#
_cell.length_a   1.000
_cell.length_b   1.000
_cell.length_c   1.000
_cell.angle_alpha   90.00
_cell.angle_beta   90.00
_cell.angle_gamma   90.00
#
_symmetry.space_group_name_H-M   'P 1'
#
loop_
_entity.id
_entity.type
_entity.pdbx_description
1 polymer ?
#
loop_
_entity_poly.entity_id
_entity_poly.type
_entity_poly.pdbx_seq_one_letter_code
_entity_poly.pdbx_strand_id
1 'polypeptide(L)'
;MTAGRLGPLVHGLRRLRRAPDLAALRAAATPAELAARALIPAGRNLGLAVGLLPAGQRAEATAALLACRVLDAYEDLMDRPHAGAAVLAAAGYLGGRTDTAPPPLRAVADRDSEAVDLVLAERAPDIRLLVGALPAPGRARVAALLDDVAAVMARNLATPLPRTAYGAGVLGRVIHHACELVAGAAYADDELRELAECVGITAQLANDLRDGELALYGAADRADLTRTVLLRVLSPALGSLALLGTLGPRTPGLSARAGMAYLAITTTTFLCSAAGAAPPYPRRLRLPAAVLAAAAPGYWDRMQNRMLGSVDRAIHLVLDAAPEPTEPAGDAPPMLAALDHRPTANTLGPLVVGTAFALVEALPPDRLTGGVPAAQARRMMIADHLAFGALERIAPGDVEAMRQLAVRFQLAAQHTGGGST
;
A
#
# COMPACT_ATOMS: atom_id res chain seq x y z
N MET A 1 24.67 7.94 -9.91
CA MET A 1 24.07 8.95 -9.01
C MET A 1 25.08 10.08 -8.83
N THR A 2 24.76 11.31 -9.22
CA THR A 2 25.66 12.45 -8.95
C THR A 2 25.60 12.85 -7.48
N ALA A 3 26.72 13.32 -6.91
CA ALA A 3 26.88 13.65 -5.50
C ALA A 3 25.79 14.61 -4.94
N GLY A 4 25.15 15.42 -5.79
CA GLY A 4 24.05 16.32 -5.42
C GLY A 4 22.73 15.65 -5.01
N ARG A 5 22.51 14.35 -5.27
CA ARG A 5 21.26 13.64 -4.91
C ARG A 5 21.30 12.92 -3.55
N LEU A 6 22.49 12.73 -2.97
CA LEU A 6 22.65 12.09 -1.65
C LEU A 6 22.30 13.03 -0.49
N GLY A 7 22.56 14.33 -0.63
CA GLY A 7 22.24 15.34 0.38
C GLY A 7 20.75 15.39 0.76
N PRO A 8 19.82 15.50 -0.22
CA PRO A 8 18.37 15.46 0.04
C PRO A 8 17.90 14.15 0.68
N LEU A 9 18.50 13.01 0.32
CA LEU A 9 18.18 11.70 0.91
C LEU A 9 18.62 11.59 2.37
N VAL A 10 19.85 11.99 2.68
CA VAL A 10 20.38 11.99 4.06
C VAL A 10 19.60 12.96 4.94
N HIS A 11 19.26 14.13 4.40
CA HIS A 11 18.41 15.12 5.06
C HIS A 11 17.00 14.59 5.31
N GLY A 12 16.37 13.98 4.31
CA GLY A 12 15.04 13.39 4.44
C GLY A 12 15.01 12.23 5.44
N LEU A 13 16.02 11.35 5.45
CA LEU A 13 16.14 10.25 6.43
C LEU A 13 16.30 10.75 7.88
N ARG A 14 16.94 11.91 8.06
CA ARG A 14 17.04 12.58 9.37
C ARG A 14 15.70 13.22 9.76
N ARG A 15 14.97 13.81 8.81
CA ARG A 15 13.66 14.44 9.04
C ARG A 15 12.51 13.46 9.26
N LEU A 16 12.57 12.25 8.70
CA LEU A 16 11.60 11.16 8.97
C LEU A 16 11.39 10.86 10.47
N ARG A 17 12.28 11.31 11.34
CA ARG A 17 12.34 10.96 12.76
C ARG A 17 12.20 12.16 13.69
N ARG A 18 11.98 13.36 13.13
CA ARG A 18 11.82 14.58 13.90
C ARG A 18 10.35 14.98 13.85
N ALA A 19 9.85 15.51 14.95
CA ALA A 19 8.58 16.20 14.96
C ALA A 19 8.58 17.27 13.86
N PRO A 20 7.46 17.46 13.14
CA PRO A 20 7.36 18.45 12.10
C PRO A 20 7.53 19.86 12.69
N ASP A 21 8.30 20.70 12.01
CA ASP A 21 8.41 22.12 12.37
C ASP A 21 7.21 22.87 11.79
N LEU A 22 6.10 22.85 12.52
CA LEU A 22 4.83 23.45 12.10
C LEU A 22 4.94 24.97 11.93
N ALA A 23 5.75 25.63 12.75
CA ALA A 23 6.00 27.07 12.62
C ALA A 23 6.72 27.38 11.31
N ALA A 24 7.74 26.59 10.95
CA ALA A 24 8.41 26.72 9.67
C ALA A 24 7.50 26.38 8.47
N LEU A 25 6.56 25.43 8.60
CA LEU A 25 5.59 25.17 7.55
C LEU A 25 4.66 26.37 7.33
N ARG A 26 4.09 26.92 8.41
CA ARG A 26 3.23 28.10 8.35
C ARG A 26 3.96 29.34 7.83
N ALA A 27 5.23 29.51 8.20
CA ALA A 27 6.06 30.65 7.80
C ALA A 27 6.73 30.50 6.41
N ALA A 28 6.48 29.42 5.66
CA ALA A 28 7.03 29.27 4.32
C ALA A 28 6.57 30.41 3.41
N ALA A 29 7.52 31.11 2.79
CA ALA A 29 7.27 32.33 2.02
C ALA A 29 6.75 32.06 0.60
N THR A 30 6.97 30.86 0.08
CA THR A 30 6.54 30.46 -1.27
C THR A 30 5.93 29.05 -1.28
N PRO A 31 5.08 28.72 -2.28
CA PRO A 31 4.57 27.37 -2.45
C PRO A 31 5.67 26.31 -2.56
N ALA A 32 6.76 26.62 -3.28
CA ALA A 32 7.89 25.73 -3.46
C ALA A 32 8.64 25.46 -2.13
N GLU A 33 8.79 26.49 -1.29
CA GLU A 33 9.37 26.35 0.03
C GLU A 33 8.48 25.52 0.96
N LEU A 34 7.16 25.77 0.94
CA LEU A 34 6.18 24.96 1.66
C LEU A 34 6.31 23.49 1.26
N ALA A 35 6.31 23.20 -0.04
CA ALA A 35 6.42 21.85 -0.57
C ALA A 35 7.70 21.14 -0.12
N ALA A 36 8.85 21.82 -0.20
CA ALA A 36 10.14 21.26 0.21
C ALA A 36 10.19 20.94 1.72
N ARG A 37 9.50 21.74 2.54
CA ARG A 37 9.42 21.52 4.00
C ARG A 37 8.40 20.44 4.36
N ALA A 38 7.27 20.37 3.64
CA ALA A 38 6.13 19.50 3.93
C ALA A 38 6.28 18.08 3.38
N LEU A 39 7.03 17.86 2.29
CA LEU A 39 7.05 16.58 1.58
C LEU A 39 7.38 15.38 2.49
N ILE A 40 8.38 15.49 3.36
CA ILE A 40 8.78 14.39 4.26
C ILE A 40 7.83 14.26 5.45
N PRO A 41 7.45 15.33 6.17
CA PRO A 41 6.44 15.24 7.22
C PRO A 41 5.10 14.65 6.77
N ALA A 42 4.60 15.10 5.61
CA ALA A 42 3.30 14.68 5.08
C ALA A 42 3.36 13.28 4.43
N GLY A 43 4.40 13.02 3.62
CA GLY A 43 4.51 11.78 2.85
C GLY A 43 5.32 10.67 3.52
N ARG A 44 6.06 10.94 4.59
CA ARG A 44 6.98 9.99 5.26
C ARG A 44 7.88 9.24 4.25
N ASN A 45 7.80 7.90 4.21
CA ASN A 45 8.60 7.08 3.28
C ASN A 45 8.24 7.34 1.81
N LEU A 46 6.97 7.68 1.52
CA LEU A 46 6.54 8.11 0.20
C LEU A 46 7.15 9.45 -0.17
N GLY A 47 7.21 10.40 0.77
CA GLY A 47 7.91 11.68 0.57
C GLY A 47 9.38 11.50 0.21
N LEU A 48 10.06 10.53 0.83
CA LEU A 48 11.44 10.16 0.46
C LEU A 48 11.52 9.58 -0.96
N ALA A 49 10.60 8.69 -1.33
CA ALA A 49 10.55 8.11 -2.66
C ALA A 49 10.28 9.17 -3.73
N VAL A 50 9.38 10.11 -3.48
CA VAL A 50 9.14 11.28 -4.35
C VAL A 50 10.40 12.12 -4.50
N GLY A 51 11.16 12.33 -3.41
CA GLY A 51 12.43 13.04 -3.44
C GLY A 51 13.50 12.41 -4.36
N LEU A 52 13.40 11.12 -4.67
CA LEU A 52 14.30 10.42 -5.59
C LEU A 52 13.99 10.74 -7.07
N LEU A 53 12.77 11.14 -7.38
CA LEU A 53 12.33 11.29 -8.76
C LEU A 53 13.07 12.44 -9.50
N PRO A 54 13.23 12.33 -10.83
CA PRO A 54 13.62 13.45 -11.70
C PRO A 54 12.74 14.68 -11.50
N ALA A 55 13.25 15.88 -11.79
CA ALA A 55 12.60 17.14 -11.43
C ALA A 55 11.13 17.27 -11.92
N GLY A 56 10.85 16.89 -13.17
CA GLY A 56 9.49 16.93 -13.72
C GLY A 56 8.52 15.99 -13.00
N GLN A 57 8.88 14.70 -12.88
CA GLN A 57 8.09 13.71 -12.14
C GLN A 57 7.95 14.07 -10.64
N ARG A 58 9.02 14.61 -10.04
CA ARG A 58 9.00 15.03 -8.64
C ARG A 58 8.03 16.17 -8.40
N ALA A 59 7.94 17.15 -9.30
CA ALA A 59 7.01 18.27 -9.16
C ALA A 59 5.56 17.77 -9.16
N GLU A 60 5.20 16.92 -10.13
CA GLU A 60 3.87 16.32 -10.22
C GLU A 60 3.54 15.46 -9.01
N ALA A 61 4.42 14.53 -8.63
CA ALA A 61 4.20 13.66 -7.47
C ALA A 61 4.14 14.45 -6.15
N THR A 62 4.88 15.56 -6.03
CA THR A 62 4.81 16.43 -4.84
C THR A 62 3.47 17.15 -4.78
N ALA A 63 3.01 17.73 -5.90
CA ALA A 63 1.72 18.40 -5.95
C ALA A 63 0.56 17.43 -5.69
N ALA A 64 0.58 16.24 -6.31
CA ALA A 64 -0.39 15.17 -6.09
C ALA A 64 -0.44 14.76 -4.61
N LEU A 65 0.73 14.45 -4.02
CA LEU A 65 0.81 14.03 -2.62
C LEU A 65 0.26 15.09 -1.68
N LEU A 66 0.72 16.35 -1.80
CA LEU A 66 0.29 17.41 -0.88
C LEU A 66 -1.19 17.75 -1.07
N ALA A 67 -1.71 17.72 -2.30
CA ALA A 67 -3.13 17.92 -2.57
C ALA A 67 -3.99 16.80 -1.97
N CYS A 68 -3.59 15.52 -2.09
CA CYS A 68 -4.28 14.42 -1.40
C CYS A 68 -4.24 14.57 0.12
N ARG A 69 -3.13 15.05 0.70
CA ARG A 69 -3.04 15.34 2.14
C ARG A 69 -3.96 16.47 2.60
N VAL A 70 -4.28 17.42 1.73
CA VAL A 70 -5.34 18.41 2.00
C VAL A 70 -6.70 17.72 2.03
N LEU A 71 -6.98 16.75 1.15
CA LEU A 71 -8.23 15.97 1.20
C LEU A 71 -8.32 15.16 2.50
N ASP A 72 -7.25 14.48 2.91
CA ASP A 72 -7.17 13.75 4.18
C ASP A 72 -7.50 14.68 5.36
N ALA A 73 -7.01 15.93 5.36
CA ALA A 73 -7.33 16.90 6.41
C ALA A 73 -8.84 17.14 6.53
N TYR A 74 -9.56 17.24 5.41
CA TYR A 74 -11.00 17.42 5.41
C TYR A 74 -11.77 16.14 5.74
N GLU A 75 -11.23 14.97 5.42
CA GLU A 75 -11.84 13.70 5.77
C GLU A 75 -11.75 13.43 7.28
N ASP A 76 -10.56 13.64 7.86
CA ASP A 76 -10.24 13.24 9.23
C ASP A 76 -10.61 14.31 10.27
N LEU A 77 -10.49 15.60 9.93
CA LEU A 77 -10.57 16.70 10.91
C LEU A 77 -11.86 17.52 10.80
N MET A 78 -12.64 17.36 9.74
CA MET A 78 -13.94 18.04 9.63
C MET A 78 -15.01 17.28 10.41
N ASP A 79 -15.98 18.02 10.97
CA ASP A 79 -17.17 17.42 11.55
C ASP A 79 -17.84 16.48 10.54
N ARG A 80 -18.08 15.23 10.96
CA ARG A 80 -18.55 14.14 10.09
C ARG A 80 -19.74 14.51 9.18
N PRO A 81 -20.77 15.27 9.63
CA PRO A 81 -21.89 15.67 8.76
C PRO A 81 -21.47 16.55 7.57
N HIS A 82 -20.36 17.29 7.68
CA HIS A 82 -19.87 18.23 6.68
C HIS A 82 -18.66 17.71 5.91
N ALA A 83 -17.94 16.72 6.45
CA ALA A 83 -16.69 16.19 5.90
C ALA A 83 -16.81 15.79 4.42
N GLY A 84 -17.87 15.05 4.05
CA GLY A 84 -18.04 14.59 2.66
C GLY A 84 -18.16 15.72 1.65
N ALA A 85 -18.94 16.76 1.98
CA ALA A 85 -19.08 17.94 1.13
C ALA A 85 -17.79 18.78 1.10
N ALA A 86 -17.10 18.90 2.24
CA ALA A 86 -15.84 19.64 2.35
C ALA A 86 -14.71 19.00 1.52
N VAL A 87 -14.58 17.67 1.54
CA VAL A 87 -13.62 16.93 0.72
C VAL A 87 -13.86 17.16 -0.78
N LEU A 88 -15.12 17.08 -1.23
CA LEU A 88 -15.48 17.34 -2.63
C LEU A 88 -15.21 18.80 -3.04
N ALA A 89 -15.49 19.76 -2.15
CA ALA A 89 -15.18 21.17 -2.39
C ALA A 89 -13.66 21.41 -2.47
N ALA A 90 -12.88 20.78 -1.60
CA ALA A 90 -11.43 20.87 -1.62
C ALA A 90 -10.85 20.29 -2.91
N ALA A 91 -11.33 19.14 -3.38
CA ALA A 91 -10.92 18.56 -4.67
C ALA A 91 -11.26 19.48 -5.85
N GLY A 92 -12.48 20.03 -5.88
CA GLY A 92 -12.89 20.99 -6.92
C GLY A 92 -12.02 22.25 -6.93
N TYR A 93 -11.67 22.78 -5.75
CA TYR A 93 -10.79 23.94 -5.61
C TYR A 93 -9.35 23.65 -6.06
N LEU A 94 -8.75 22.57 -5.55
CA LEU A 94 -7.36 22.19 -5.84
C LEU A 94 -7.17 21.79 -7.30
N GLY A 95 -8.15 21.11 -7.89
CA GLY A 95 -8.19 20.74 -9.31
C GLY A 95 -8.51 21.89 -10.25
N GLY A 96 -8.87 23.07 -9.72
CA GLY A 96 -9.18 24.27 -10.51
C GLY A 96 -10.55 24.26 -11.18
N ARG A 97 -11.47 23.38 -10.76
CA ARG A 97 -12.86 23.35 -11.23
C ARG A 97 -13.70 24.47 -10.62
N THR A 98 -13.36 24.92 -9.42
CA THR A 98 -14.04 26.01 -8.71
C THR A 98 -13.03 26.99 -8.14
N ASP A 99 -13.36 28.28 -8.08
CA ASP A 99 -12.51 29.31 -7.43
C ASP A 99 -12.83 29.50 -5.94
N THR A 100 -13.95 28.94 -5.48
CA THR A 100 -14.35 28.96 -4.08
C THR A 100 -13.42 28.08 -3.25
N ALA A 101 -12.71 28.68 -2.31
CA ALA A 101 -11.89 27.94 -1.35
C ALA A 101 -12.76 27.02 -0.48
N PRO A 102 -12.24 25.84 -0.07
CA PRO A 102 -12.95 24.97 0.86
C PRO A 102 -13.18 25.66 2.22
N PRO A 103 -14.18 25.20 3.00
CA PRO A 103 -14.48 25.78 4.30
C PRO A 103 -13.27 25.68 5.25
N PRO A 104 -13.08 26.64 6.18
CA PRO A 104 -11.95 26.58 7.10
C PRO A 104 -12.08 25.39 8.07
N LEU A 105 -10.98 24.65 8.26
CA LEU A 105 -10.89 23.62 9.30
C LEU A 105 -10.58 24.28 10.66
N ARG A 106 -11.46 24.07 11.64
CA ARG A 106 -11.31 24.53 13.03
C ARG A 106 -11.14 23.35 13.98
N ALA A 107 -10.19 22.48 13.64
CA ALA A 107 -9.89 21.28 14.42
C ALA A 107 -8.64 21.48 15.29
N VAL A 108 -8.53 20.68 16.35
CA VAL A 108 -7.30 20.50 17.11
C VAL A 108 -6.70 19.18 16.67
N ALA A 109 -5.43 19.20 16.25
CA ALA A 109 -4.72 17.99 15.88
C ALA A 109 -4.23 17.26 17.13
N ASP A 110 -4.54 15.97 17.23
CA ASP A 110 -4.06 15.09 18.29
C ASP A 110 -2.73 14.42 17.91
N ARG A 111 -2.45 14.32 16.60
CA ARG A 111 -1.24 13.68 16.05
C ARG A 111 -0.40 14.65 15.23
N ASP A 112 0.92 14.45 15.23
CA ASP A 112 1.85 15.22 14.38
C ASP A 112 1.47 15.19 12.88
N SER A 113 0.92 14.07 12.38
CA SER A 113 0.46 13.97 10.99
C SER A 113 -0.76 14.84 10.71
N GLU A 114 -1.73 14.85 11.62
CA GLU A 114 -2.91 15.71 11.51
C GLU A 114 -2.52 17.19 11.60
N ALA A 115 -1.54 17.52 12.44
CA ALA A 115 -1.06 18.88 12.56
C ALA A 115 -0.39 19.37 11.26
N VAL A 116 0.30 18.48 10.54
CA VAL A 116 0.81 18.78 9.20
C VAL A 116 -0.33 18.96 8.20
N ASP A 117 -1.32 18.08 8.21
CA ASP A 117 -2.47 18.13 7.29
C ASP A 117 -3.31 19.39 7.49
N LEU A 118 -3.51 19.79 8.75
CA LEU A 118 -4.18 21.04 9.10
C LEU A 118 -3.44 22.25 8.53
N VAL A 119 -2.11 22.31 8.67
CA VAL A 119 -1.30 23.38 8.05
C VAL A 119 -1.39 23.34 6.52
N LEU A 120 -1.40 22.16 5.91
CA LEU A 120 -1.57 22.05 4.46
C LEU A 120 -2.94 22.54 3.99
N ALA A 121 -4.00 22.28 4.75
CA ALA A 121 -5.34 22.77 4.47
C ALA A 121 -5.47 24.28 4.70
N GLU A 122 -4.87 24.84 5.77
CA GLU A 122 -4.73 26.29 5.97
C GLU A 122 -4.02 26.95 4.77
N ARG A 123 -3.04 26.25 4.20
CA ARG A 123 -2.24 26.68 3.04
C ARG A 123 -2.75 26.11 1.71
N ALA A 124 -4.02 25.68 1.62
CA ALA A 124 -4.61 25.13 0.40
C ALA A 124 -4.43 26.02 -0.86
N PRO A 125 -4.46 27.37 -0.77
CA PRO A 125 -4.14 28.22 -1.92
C PRO A 125 -2.72 28.01 -2.48
N ASP A 126 -1.72 27.79 -1.63
CA ASP A 126 -0.35 27.50 -2.08
C ASP A 126 -0.27 26.12 -2.74
N ILE A 127 -1.01 25.14 -2.21
CA ILE A 127 -1.07 23.80 -2.82
C ILE A 127 -1.75 23.87 -4.19
N ARG A 128 -2.81 24.66 -4.34
CA ARG A 128 -3.43 24.92 -5.63
C ARG A 128 -2.45 25.58 -6.61
N LEU A 129 -1.61 26.51 -6.15
CA LEU A 129 -0.57 27.10 -6.99
C LEU A 129 0.47 26.07 -7.45
N LEU A 130 0.83 25.10 -6.60
CA LEU A 130 1.72 24.00 -7.01
C LEU A 130 1.10 23.14 -8.12
N VAL A 131 -0.19 22.80 -8.00
CA VAL A 131 -0.92 22.09 -9.06
C VAL A 131 -0.98 22.95 -10.33
N GLY A 132 -1.34 24.22 -10.21
CA GLY A 132 -1.42 25.17 -11.34
C GLY A 132 -0.11 25.38 -12.09
N ALA A 133 1.03 25.24 -11.41
CA ALA A 133 2.36 25.36 -11.99
C ALA A 133 2.79 24.14 -12.85
N LEU A 134 2.08 23.01 -12.75
CA LEU A 134 2.38 21.83 -13.58
C LEU A 134 2.05 22.10 -15.06
N PRO A 135 2.71 21.39 -16.00
CA PRO A 135 2.27 21.34 -17.39
C PRO A 135 0.83 20.82 -17.50
N ALA A 136 0.11 21.25 -18.55
CA ALA A 136 -1.31 20.92 -18.73
C ALA A 136 -1.65 19.41 -18.59
N PRO A 137 -0.85 18.46 -19.14
CA PRO A 137 -1.11 17.03 -18.92
C PRO A 137 -0.99 16.60 -17.46
N GLY A 138 0.01 17.12 -16.73
CA GLY A 138 0.20 16.83 -15.31
C GLY A 138 -0.93 17.40 -14.46
N ARG A 139 -1.39 18.62 -14.78
CA ARG A 139 -2.57 19.21 -14.13
C ARG A 139 -3.82 18.36 -14.30
N ALA A 140 -4.08 17.91 -15.52
CA ALA A 140 -5.24 17.08 -15.83
C ALA A 140 -5.21 15.76 -15.05
N ARG A 141 -4.04 15.08 -15.00
CA ARG A 141 -3.88 13.84 -14.22
C ARG A 141 -4.07 14.07 -12.72
N VAL A 142 -3.50 15.13 -12.15
CA VAL A 142 -3.67 15.43 -10.73
C VAL A 142 -5.12 15.79 -10.42
N ALA A 143 -5.80 16.58 -11.25
CA ALA A 143 -7.21 16.90 -11.06
C ALA A 143 -8.10 15.65 -11.09
N ALA A 144 -7.87 14.74 -12.06
CA ALA A 144 -8.60 13.47 -12.14
C ALA A 144 -8.36 12.60 -10.90
N LEU A 145 -7.11 12.50 -10.43
CA LEU A 145 -6.77 11.78 -9.19
C LEU A 145 -7.53 12.35 -7.99
N LEU A 146 -7.56 13.68 -7.84
CA LEU A 146 -8.24 14.33 -6.70
C LEU A 146 -9.74 14.09 -6.74
N ASP A 147 -10.36 14.14 -7.92
CA ASP A 147 -11.79 13.86 -8.09
C ASP A 147 -12.13 12.40 -7.74
N ASP A 148 -11.32 11.45 -8.19
CA ASP A 148 -11.50 10.02 -7.90
C ASP A 148 -11.36 9.70 -6.40
N VAL A 149 -10.29 10.21 -5.77
CA VAL A 149 -10.02 9.99 -4.34
C VAL A 149 -11.10 10.66 -3.49
N ALA A 150 -11.46 11.92 -3.78
CA ALA A 150 -12.49 12.64 -3.04
C ALA A 150 -13.86 11.96 -3.15
N ALA A 151 -14.19 11.40 -4.32
CA ALA A 151 -15.43 10.65 -4.48
C ALA A 151 -15.46 9.38 -3.60
N VAL A 152 -14.33 8.68 -3.45
CA VAL A 152 -14.22 7.50 -2.57
C VAL A 152 -14.38 7.91 -1.11
N MET A 153 -13.66 8.95 -0.67
CA MET A 153 -13.74 9.48 0.71
C MET A 153 -15.17 9.92 1.05
N ALA A 154 -15.81 10.69 0.18
CA ALA A 154 -17.17 11.16 0.38
C ALA A 154 -18.18 9.99 0.48
N ARG A 155 -18.03 8.95 -0.35
CA ARG A 155 -18.85 7.73 -0.24
C ARG A 155 -18.62 7.01 1.09
N ASN A 156 -17.37 6.88 1.54
CA ASN A 156 -17.03 6.24 2.81
C ASN A 156 -17.60 6.99 4.02
N LEU A 157 -17.60 8.32 3.97
CA LEU A 157 -18.18 9.17 5.02
C LEU A 157 -19.70 9.01 5.10
N ALA A 158 -20.38 8.90 3.95
CA ALA A 158 -21.82 8.68 3.87
C ALA A 158 -22.23 7.25 4.24
N THR A 159 -21.50 6.25 3.78
CA THR A 159 -21.72 4.83 4.08
C THR A 159 -20.36 4.14 4.17
N PRO A 160 -19.95 3.65 5.36
CA PRO A 160 -18.65 3.04 5.55
C PRO A 160 -18.39 1.94 4.52
N LEU A 161 -17.25 2.06 3.81
CA LEU A 161 -16.82 1.07 2.84
C LEU A 161 -16.03 -0.05 3.53
N PRO A 162 -16.01 -1.27 2.96
CA PRO A 162 -15.02 -2.28 3.35
C PRO A 162 -13.61 -1.70 3.27
N ARG A 163 -12.74 -2.01 4.25
CA ARG A 163 -11.39 -1.43 4.30
C ARG A 163 -10.53 -1.75 3.08
N THR A 164 -10.76 -2.90 2.45
CA THR A 164 -10.15 -3.27 1.17
C THR A 164 -10.60 -2.34 0.03
N ALA A 165 -11.91 -2.11 -0.10
CA ALA A 165 -12.48 -1.20 -1.10
C ALA A 165 -12.04 0.25 -0.88
N TYR A 166 -12.03 0.70 0.39
CA TYR A 166 -11.54 2.03 0.74
C TYR A 166 -10.04 2.18 0.42
N GLY A 167 -9.20 1.25 0.87
CA GLY A 167 -7.75 1.27 0.61
C GLY A 167 -7.39 1.23 -0.88
N ALA A 168 -8.12 0.46 -1.69
CA ALA A 168 -7.99 0.47 -3.14
C ALA A 168 -8.45 1.81 -3.77
N GLY A 169 -9.54 2.38 -3.27
CA GLY A 169 -10.11 3.62 -3.79
C GLY A 169 -9.35 4.90 -3.40
N VAL A 170 -8.65 4.93 -2.27
CA VAL A 170 -7.86 6.09 -1.85
C VAL A 170 -6.38 5.91 -2.19
N LEU A 171 -5.64 5.12 -1.41
CA LEU A 171 -4.21 4.91 -1.63
C LEU A 171 -3.94 4.13 -2.92
N GLY A 172 -4.81 3.21 -3.33
CA GLY A 172 -4.65 2.50 -4.60
C GLY A 172 -4.65 3.45 -5.81
N ARG A 173 -5.51 4.48 -5.82
CA ARG A 173 -5.52 5.51 -6.88
C ARG A 173 -4.25 6.36 -6.85
N VAL A 174 -3.78 6.73 -5.65
CA VAL A 174 -2.52 7.48 -5.50
C VAL A 174 -1.32 6.67 -5.99
N ILE A 175 -1.27 5.37 -5.68
CA ILE A 175 -0.22 4.49 -6.16
C ILE A 175 -0.32 4.26 -7.67
N HIS A 176 -1.53 4.13 -8.23
CA HIS A 176 -1.74 3.99 -9.66
C HIS A 176 -1.20 5.20 -10.41
N HIS A 177 -1.55 6.41 -9.98
CA HIS A 177 -0.98 7.65 -10.51
C HIS A 177 0.56 7.67 -10.41
N ALA A 178 1.13 7.26 -9.28
CA ALA A 178 2.58 7.19 -9.11
C ALA A 178 3.23 6.17 -10.06
N CYS A 179 2.59 5.02 -10.27
CA CYS A 179 3.00 3.97 -11.20
C CYS A 179 2.93 4.43 -12.65
N GLU A 180 1.85 5.08 -13.08
CA GLU A 180 1.73 5.69 -14.40
C GLU A 180 2.84 6.72 -14.65
N LEU A 181 3.11 7.56 -13.66
CA LEU A 181 4.10 8.63 -13.76
C LEU A 181 5.53 8.10 -13.99
N VAL A 182 5.87 6.94 -13.41
CA VAL A 182 7.23 6.38 -13.49
C VAL A 182 7.37 5.23 -14.48
N ALA A 183 6.28 4.56 -14.83
CA ALA A 183 6.29 3.32 -15.60
C ALA A 183 5.16 3.20 -16.64
N GLY A 184 4.29 4.21 -16.81
CA GLY A 184 3.08 4.13 -17.66
C GLY A 184 3.33 3.73 -19.13
N ALA A 185 4.50 4.02 -19.68
CA ALA A 185 4.85 3.61 -21.05
C ALA A 185 5.30 2.14 -21.17
N ALA A 186 5.56 1.46 -20.05
CA ALA A 186 6.18 0.14 -20.02
C ALA A 186 5.21 -1.02 -19.74
N TYR A 187 3.97 -0.72 -19.35
CA TYR A 187 2.99 -1.70 -18.85
C TYR A 187 1.57 -1.38 -19.30
N ALA A 188 0.72 -2.40 -19.36
CA ALA A 188 -0.70 -2.18 -19.60
C ALA A 188 -1.36 -1.54 -18.35
N ASP A 189 -2.35 -0.68 -18.57
CA ASP A 189 -3.00 0.06 -17.48
C ASP A 189 -3.62 -0.87 -16.44
N ASP A 190 -4.27 -1.96 -16.88
CA ASP A 190 -4.87 -2.94 -15.98
C ASP A 190 -3.84 -3.59 -15.05
N GLU A 191 -2.62 -3.84 -15.52
CA GLU A 191 -1.54 -4.42 -14.71
C GLU A 191 -1.06 -3.43 -13.63
N LEU A 192 -0.93 -2.15 -14.01
CA LEU A 192 -0.55 -1.09 -13.10
C LEU A 192 -1.64 -0.85 -12.05
N ARG A 193 -2.90 -0.87 -12.47
CA ARG A 193 -4.06 -0.71 -11.60
C ARG A 193 -4.15 -1.84 -10.59
N GLU A 194 -3.99 -3.08 -11.01
CA GLU A 194 -4.04 -4.22 -10.11
C GLU A 194 -2.88 -4.25 -9.10
N LEU A 195 -1.65 -3.91 -9.52
CA LEU A 195 -0.55 -3.69 -8.57
C LEU A 195 -0.93 -2.59 -7.58
N ALA A 196 -1.39 -1.46 -8.10
CA ALA A 196 -1.63 -0.27 -7.29
C ALA A 196 -2.72 -0.50 -6.25
N GLU A 197 -3.79 -1.21 -6.60
CA GLU A 197 -4.82 -1.63 -5.66
C GLU A 197 -4.24 -2.51 -4.53
N CYS A 198 -3.42 -3.51 -4.87
CA CYS A 198 -2.79 -4.39 -3.86
C CYS A 198 -1.88 -3.61 -2.90
N VAL A 199 -1.04 -2.73 -3.45
CA VAL A 199 -0.12 -1.91 -2.67
C VAL A 199 -0.89 -0.89 -1.84
N GLY A 200 -1.93 -0.28 -2.41
CA GLY A 200 -2.82 0.68 -1.74
C GLY A 200 -3.52 0.07 -0.54
N ILE A 201 -4.12 -1.11 -0.70
CA ILE A 201 -4.73 -1.87 0.40
C ILE A 201 -3.69 -2.18 1.48
N THR A 202 -2.54 -2.73 1.09
CA THR A 202 -1.47 -3.08 2.04
C THR A 202 -0.99 -1.86 2.83
N ALA A 203 -0.80 -0.73 2.16
CA ALA A 203 -0.38 0.51 2.79
C ALA A 203 -1.46 1.12 3.69
N GLN A 204 -2.74 1.03 3.31
CA GLN A 204 -3.85 1.52 4.11
C GLN A 204 -3.99 0.72 5.40
N LEU A 205 -3.97 -0.61 5.29
CA LEU A 205 -4.01 -1.50 6.45
C LEU A 205 -2.81 -1.27 7.38
N ALA A 206 -1.63 -1.00 6.82
CA ALA A 206 -0.46 -0.63 7.61
C ALA A 206 -0.60 0.74 8.31
N ASN A 207 -1.26 1.71 7.68
CA ASN A 207 -1.58 3.00 8.31
C ASN A 207 -2.57 2.83 9.46
N ASP A 208 -3.70 2.16 9.22
CA ASP A 208 -4.71 1.89 10.23
C ASP A 208 -4.10 1.17 11.44
N LEU A 209 -3.21 0.20 11.18
CA LEU A 209 -2.44 -0.44 12.23
C LEU A 209 -1.52 0.56 12.92
N ARG A 210 -0.66 1.31 12.23
CA ARG A 210 0.22 2.28 12.91
C ARG A 210 -0.56 3.25 13.80
N ASP A 211 -1.72 3.68 13.33
CA ASP A 211 -2.51 4.75 13.91
C ASP A 211 -3.45 4.27 15.03
N GLY A 212 -3.62 2.95 15.18
CA GLY A 212 -4.33 2.38 16.33
C GLY A 212 -5.84 2.41 16.17
N GLU A 213 -6.33 2.23 14.95
CA GLU A 213 -7.74 2.37 14.57
C GLU A 213 -8.65 1.23 15.10
N LEU A 214 -8.72 1.02 16.42
CA LEU A 214 -9.47 -0.08 17.04
C LEU A 214 -10.93 -0.12 16.58
N ALA A 215 -11.59 1.04 16.58
CA ALA A 215 -13.01 1.18 16.26
C ALA A 215 -13.35 0.78 14.82
N LEU A 216 -12.46 1.04 13.86
CA LEU A 216 -12.67 0.66 12.45
C LEU A 216 -12.74 -0.85 12.24
N TYR A 217 -12.13 -1.61 13.16
CA TYR A 217 -12.03 -3.06 13.08
C TYR A 217 -12.88 -3.78 14.12
N GLY A 218 -13.56 -3.04 15.01
CA GLY A 218 -14.23 -3.61 16.18
C GLY A 218 -13.27 -4.35 17.12
N ALA A 219 -11.99 -3.97 17.10
CA ALA A 219 -10.95 -4.65 17.85
C ALA A 219 -11.01 -4.27 19.33
N ALA A 220 -10.90 -5.25 20.22
CA ALA A 220 -10.95 -5.01 21.66
C ALA A 220 -9.69 -4.28 22.16
N ASP A 221 -8.54 -4.61 21.58
CA ASP A 221 -7.25 -4.05 21.95
C ASP A 221 -6.26 -4.04 20.77
N ARG A 222 -5.03 -3.61 21.08
CA ARG A 222 -3.95 -3.49 20.11
C ARG A 222 -3.54 -4.84 19.51
N ALA A 223 -3.55 -5.91 20.29
CA ALA A 223 -3.15 -7.24 19.84
C ALA A 223 -4.20 -7.80 18.88
N ASP A 224 -5.48 -7.63 19.22
CA ASP A 224 -6.60 -8.01 18.38
C ASP A 224 -6.62 -7.23 17.05
N LEU A 225 -6.39 -5.91 17.10
CA LEU A 225 -6.23 -5.10 15.88
C LEU A 225 -5.06 -5.59 15.02
N THR A 226 -3.91 -5.88 15.64
CA THR A 226 -2.72 -6.37 14.94
C THR A 226 -3.01 -7.68 14.23
N ARG A 227 -3.62 -8.64 14.92
CA ARG A 227 -4.02 -9.93 14.35
C ARG A 227 -4.98 -9.74 13.17
N THR A 228 -6.02 -8.97 13.41
CA THR A 228 -7.10 -8.69 12.48
C THR A 228 -6.62 -7.99 11.20
N VAL A 229 -5.69 -7.04 11.33
CA VAL A 229 -5.05 -6.37 10.18
C VAL A 229 -4.12 -7.32 9.44
N LEU A 230 -3.23 -8.03 10.15
CA LEU A 230 -2.22 -8.86 9.51
C LEU A 230 -2.85 -9.99 8.68
N LEU A 231 -3.96 -10.58 9.14
CA LEU A 231 -4.72 -11.57 8.38
C LEU A 231 -5.30 -11.00 7.08
N ARG A 232 -5.84 -9.77 7.10
CA ARG A 232 -6.37 -9.09 5.90
C ARG A 232 -5.27 -8.63 4.95
N VAL A 233 -4.08 -8.36 5.45
CA VAL A 233 -2.92 -7.96 4.64
C VAL A 233 -2.36 -9.12 3.82
N LEU A 234 -2.56 -10.38 4.22
CA LEU A 234 -1.95 -11.55 3.58
C LEU A 234 -2.13 -11.56 2.06
N SER A 235 -3.35 -11.68 1.57
CA SER A 235 -3.66 -11.76 0.13
C SER A 235 -3.14 -10.56 -0.68
N PRO A 236 -3.42 -9.28 -0.30
CA PRO A 236 -2.90 -8.14 -1.04
C PRO A 236 -1.37 -8.01 -0.95
N ALA A 237 -0.72 -8.44 0.14
CA ALA A 237 0.74 -8.42 0.24
C ALA A 237 1.41 -9.45 -0.68
N LEU A 238 0.82 -10.65 -0.82
CA LEU A 238 1.30 -11.65 -1.78
C LEU A 238 1.21 -11.13 -3.21
N GLY A 239 0.06 -10.56 -3.57
CA GLY A 239 -0.13 -9.88 -4.85
C GLY A 239 0.88 -8.78 -5.10
N SER A 240 1.02 -7.89 -4.12
CA SER A 240 1.94 -6.76 -4.20
C SER A 240 3.38 -7.21 -4.43
N LEU A 241 3.85 -8.25 -3.72
CA LEU A 241 5.22 -8.74 -3.86
C LEU A 241 5.45 -9.42 -5.22
N ALA A 242 4.53 -10.26 -5.66
CA ALA A 242 4.65 -10.93 -6.95
C ALA A 242 4.62 -9.94 -8.13
N LEU A 243 3.68 -8.99 -8.12
CA LEU A 243 3.55 -7.97 -9.16
C LEU A 243 4.69 -6.94 -9.10
N LEU A 244 5.19 -6.60 -7.90
CA LEU A 244 6.38 -5.77 -7.76
C LEU A 244 7.61 -6.45 -8.39
N GLY A 245 7.65 -7.79 -8.40
CA GLY A 245 8.72 -8.55 -9.03
C GLY A 245 8.80 -8.40 -10.54
N THR A 246 7.67 -8.20 -11.21
CA THR A 246 7.62 -7.96 -12.65
C THR A 246 7.76 -6.47 -12.99
N LEU A 247 7.20 -5.60 -12.16
CA LEU A 247 7.17 -4.15 -12.37
C LEU A 247 8.52 -3.50 -12.07
N GLY A 248 9.14 -3.87 -10.96
CA GLY A 248 10.38 -3.27 -10.49
C GLY A 248 11.54 -3.26 -11.49
N PRO A 249 11.95 -4.41 -12.06
CA PRO A 249 13.10 -4.47 -12.95
C PRO A 249 12.91 -3.72 -14.27
N ARG A 250 11.67 -3.61 -14.79
CA ARG A 250 11.38 -2.96 -16.08
C ARG A 250 10.94 -1.51 -15.94
N THR A 251 10.69 -1.00 -14.73
CA THR A 251 10.51 0.43 -14.49
C THR A 251 11.70 1.24 -15.03
N PRO A 252 11.46 2.22 -15.93
CA PRO A 252 12.49 3.10 -16.45
C PRO A 252 13.13 3.95 -15.35
N GLY A 253 14.46 4.02 -15.37
CA GLY A 253 15.22 4.90 -14.50
C GLY A 253 15.54 4.34 -13.11
N LEU A 254 16.82 4.45 -12.75
CA LEU A 254 17.35 3.94 -11.49
C LEU A 254 16.70 4.56 -10.25
N SER A 255 16.29 5.84 -10.32
CA SER A 255 15.74 6.55 -9.16
C SER A 255 14.31 6.13 -8.84
N ALA A 256 13.47 5.88 -9.85
CA ALA A 256 12.13 5.33 -9.66
C ALA A 256 12.20 3.90 -9.09
N ARG A 257 13.06 3.05 -9.66
CA ARG A 257 13.32 1.71 -9.12
C ARG A 257 13.78 1.73 -7.67
N ALA A 258 14.68 2.65 -7.32
CA ALA A 258 15.14 2.79 -5.94
C ALA A 258 14.01 3.25 -4.99
N GLY A 259 13.13 4.13 -5.44
CA GLY A 259 11.93 4.53 -4.69
C GLY A 259 10.98 3.37 -4.45
N MET A 260 10.66 2.60 -5.50
CA MET A 260 9.82 1.40 -5.39
C MET A 260 10.42 0.37 -4.43
N ALA A 261 11.71 0.04 -4.59
CA ALA A 261 12.42 -0.87 -3.70
C ALA A 261 12.43 -0.38 -2.25
N TYR A 262 12.62 0.92 -2.03
CA TYR A 262 12.62 1.51 -0.69
C TYR A 262 11.25 1.41 -0.02
N LEU A 263 10.17 1.72 -0.74
CA LEU A 263 8.80 1.59 -0.24
C LEU A 263 8.46 0.13 0.08
N ALA A 264 8.83 -0.80 -0.79
CA ALA A 264 8.64 -2.22 -0.55
C ALA A 264 9.38 -2.70 0.70
N ILE A 265 10.68 -2.39 0.82
CA ILE A 265 11.48 -2.78 1.98
C ILE A 265 10.90 -2.19 3.27
N THR A 266 10.52 -0.91 3.27
CA THR A 266 10.06 -0.23 4.49
C THR A 266 8.66 -0.68 4.92
N THR A 267 7.76 -0.90 3.98
CA THR A 267 6.41 -1.42 4.25
C THR A 267 6.47 -2.86 4.76
N THR A 268 7.21 -3.74 4.07
CA THR A 268 7.43 -5.12 4.53
C THR A 268 8.08 -5.15 5.91
N THR A 269 9.05 -4.27 6.18
CA THR A 269 9.67 -4.17 7.50
C THR A 269 8.64 -3.81 8.58
N PHE A 270 7.77 -2.83 8.33
CA PHE A 270 6.74 -2.43 9.29
C PHE A 270 5.81 -3.60 9.62
N LEU A 271 5.29 -4.28 8.59
CA LEU A 271 4.37 -5.41 8.75
C LEU A 271 5.04 -6.60 9.48
N CYS A 272 6.28 -6.94 9.12
CA CYS A 272 7.03 -7.98 9.83
C CYS A 272 7.23 -7.62 11.31
N SER A 273 7.61 -6.38 11.61
CA SER A 273 7.79 -5.95 13.00
C SER A 273 6.49 -5.94 13.79
N ALA A 274 5.35 -5.60 13.17
CA ALA A 274 4.05 -5.70 13.81
C ALA A 274 3.66 -7.15 14.16
N ALA A 275 4.04 -8.11 13.31
CA ALA A 275 3.88 -9.54 13.56
C ALA A 275 4.88 -10.13 14.57
N GLY A 276 5.82 -9.33 15.10
CA GLY A 276 6.93 -9.84 15.92
C GLY A 276 8.04 -10.54 15.12
N ALA A 277 7.98 -10.53 13.80
CA ALA A 277 8.98 -11.14 12.93
C ALA A 277 10.21 -10.25 12.71
N ALA A 278 11.35 -10.89 12.48
CA ALA A 278 12.58 -10.20 12.10
C ALA A 278 12.40 -9.47 10.75
N PRO A 279 12.77 -8.18 10.65
CA PRO A 279 12.62 -7.42 9.42
C PRO A 279 13.57 -7.92 8.33
N PRO A 280 13.22 -7.74 7.04
CA PRO A 280 14.08 -8.19 5.95
C PRO A 280 15.43 -7.48 5.99
N TYR A 281 15.45 -6.17 6.27
CA TYR A 281 16.69 -5.40 6.36
C TYR A 281 16.77 -4.62 7.67
N PRO A 282 17.95 -4.62 8.34
CA PRO A 282 18.18 -3.72 9.45
C PRO A 282 18.12 -2.27 8.94
N ARG A 283 17.73 -1.36 9.82
CA ARG A 283 17.45 0.04 9.48
C ARG A 283 18.53 0.72 8.63
N ARG A 284 19.80 0.51 8.98
CA ARG A 284 20.97 1.09 8.30
C ARG A 284 21.16 0.60 6.86
N LEU A 285 20.58 -0.54 6.49
CA LEU A 285 20.74 -1.15 5.17
C LEU A 285 19.54 -0.96 4.25
N ARG A 286 18.42 -0.39 4.71
CA ARG A 286 17.19 -0.27 3.90
C ARG A 286 17.40 0.55 2.63
N LEU A 287 17.99 1.75 2.74
CA LEU A 287 18.28 2.59 1.58
C LEU A 287 19.40 2.01 0.70
N PRO A 288 20.56 1.55 1.25
CA PRO A 288 21.57 0.88 0.44
C PRO A 288 21.04 -0.33 -0.33
N ALA A 289 20.21 -1.17 0.30
CA ALA A 289 19.59 -2.33 -0.35
C ALA A 289 18.66 -1.89 -1.50
N ALA A 290 17.86 -0.84 -1.29
CA ALA A 290 17.00 -0.28 -2.36
C ALA A 290 17.81 0.24 -3.56
N VAL A 291 18.92 0.94 -3.30
CA VAL A 291 19.81 1.43 -4.36
C VAL A 291 20.48 0.28 -5.11
N LEU A 292 20.93 -0.76 -4.39
CA LEU A 292 21.50 -1.96 -5.01
C LEU A 292 20.48 -2.71 -5.86
N ALA A 293 19.26 -2.92 -5.35
CA ALA A 293 18.17 -3.54 -6.08
C ALA A 293 17.84 -2.77 -7.38
N ALA A 294 17.84 -1.44 -7.32
CA ALA A 294 17.60 -0.60 -8.49
C ALA A 294 18.71 -0.65 -9.56
N ALA A 295 19.92 -1.05 -9.17
CA ALA A 295 21.09 -1.04 -10.04
C ALA A 295 21.16 -2.26 -10.97
N ALA A 296 20.71 -3.44 -10.53
CA ALA A 296 20.73 -4.64 -11.37
C ALA A 296 19.61 -5.65 -11.01
N PRO A 297 19.05 -6.38 -12.00
CA PRO A 297 18.00 -7.38 -11.77
C PRO A 297 18.36 -8.43 -10.71
N GLY A 298 19.59 -8.97 -10.72
CA GLY A 298 20.00 -9.96 -9.72
C GLY A 298 20.08 -9.43 -8.27
N TYR A 299 20.18 -8.12 -8.05
CA TYR A 299 20.01 -7.54 -6.70
C TYR A 299 18.54 -7.34 -6.35
N TRP A 300 17.70 -7.07 -7.35
CA TRP A 300 16.25 -7.01 -7.18
C TRP A 300 15.70 -8.37 -6.73
N ASP A 301 16.08 -9.45 -7.40
CA ASP A 301 15.63 -10.81 -7.05
C ASP A 301 16.07 -11.20 -5.64
N ARG A 302 17.30 -10.86 -5.26
CA ARG A 302 17.79 -11.06 -3.88
C ARG A 302 16.99 -10.27 -2.86
N MET A 303 16.59 -9.05 -3.19
CA MET A 303 15.72 -8.24 -2.33
C MET A 303 14.34 -8.88 -2.18
N GLN A 304 13.74 -9.32 -3.28
CA GLN A 304 12.44 -10.00 -3.27
C GLN A 304 12.47 -11.27 -2.43
N ASN A 305 13.41 -12.18 -2.68
CA ASN A 305 13.52 -13.44 -1.95
C ASN A 305 13.69 -13.21 -0.43
N ARG A 306 14.44 -12.17 -0.06
CA ARG A 306 14.64 -11.80 1.35
C ARG A 306 13.39 -11.21 2.00
N MET A 307 12.63 -10.40 1.26
CA MET A 307 11.34 -9.89 1.71
C MET A 307 10.33 -11.03 1.87
N LEU A 308 10.21 -11.90 0.87
CA LEU A 308 9.32 -13.06 0.88
C LEU A 308 9.61 -13.97 2.08
N GLY A 309 10.87 -14.34 2.33
CA GLY A 309 11.21 -15.16 3.51
C GLY A 309 10.95 -14.46 4.85
N SER A 310 10.88 -13.13 4.89
CA SER A 310 10.50 -12.40 6.11
C SER A 310 9.00 -12.34 6.31
N VAL A 311 8.25 -12.19 5.21
CA VAL A 311 6.78 -12.29 5.22
C VAL A 311 6.36 -13.69 5.64
N ASP A 312 6.95 -14.74 5.06
CA ASP A 312 6.68 -16.14 5.41
C ASP A 312 6.74 -16.40 6.92
N ARG A 313 7.83 -15.94 7.57
CA ARG A 313 7.96 -15.99 9.04
C ARG A 313 6.89 -15.18 9.77
N ALA A 314 6.54 -14.00 9.28
CA ALA A 314 5.50 -13.18 9.89
C ALA A 314 4.12 -13.85 9.81
N ILE A 315 3.80 -14.52 8.70
CA ILE A 315 2.56 -15.28 8.53
C ILE A 315 2.48 -16.38 9.57
N HIS A 316 3.55 -17.17 9.73
CA HIS A 316 3.59 -18.23 10.72
C HIS A 316 3.36 -17.71 12.15
N LEU A 317 4.05 -16.64 12.56
CA LEU A 317 3.87 -16.06 13.89
C LEU A 317 2.45 -15.56 14.16
N VAL A 318 1.79 -14.97 13.17
CA VAL A 318 0.40 -14.49 13.30
C VAL A 318 -0.57 -15.65 13.48
N LEU A 319 -0.30 -16.79 12.85
CA LEU A 319 -1.17 -17.97 12.92
C LEU A 319 -0.90 -18.80 14.18
N ASP A 320 0.35 -18.93 14.61
CA ASP A 320 0.71 -19.62 15.85
C ASP A 320 0.18 -18.88 17.10
N ALA A 321 -0.06 -17.57 16.99
CA ALA A 321 -0.71 -16.78 18.03
C ALA A 321 -2.25 -16.90 18.05
N ALA A 322 -2.86 -17.68 17.15
CA ALA A 322 -4.29 -18.02 17.21
C ALA A 322 -4.52 -19.13 18.26
N PRO A 323 -5.68 -19.16 18.96
CA PRO A 323 -5.95 -20.20 19.97
C PRO A 323 -5.79 -21.61 19.35
N GLU A 324 -4.95 -22.42 20.01
CA GLU A 324 -4.18 -23.56 19.50
C GLU A 324 -4.91 -24.67 18.71
N PRO A 325 -4.12 -25.46 17.95
CA PRO A 325 -3.98 -26.90 18.16
C PRO A 325 -2.69 -27.26 18.90
N THR A 326 -2.84 -28.15 19.88
CA THR A 326 -2.03 -28.49 21.07
C THR A 326 -0.66 -29.16 20.87
N GLU A 327 0.10 -28.88 19.82
CA GLU A 327 1.43 -29.51 19.62
C GLU A 327 2.57 -28.53 19.31
N PRO A 328 3.79 -28.80 19.79
CA PRO A 328 4.96 -27.96 19.54
C PRO A 328 5.26 -27.86 18.04
N ALA A 329 5.56 -26.64 17.59
CA ALA A 329 5.80 -26.32 16.19
C ALA A 329 7.06 -27.00 15.66
N GLY A 330 6.91 -27.96 14.76
CA GLY A 330 7.99 -28.36 13.84
C GLY A 330 8.27 -27.28 12.79
N ASP A 331 9.41 -27.38 12.09
CA ASP A 331 9.78 -26.47 11.00
C ASP A 331 8.66 -26.42 9.95
N ALA A 332 8.08 -25.23 9.74
CA ALA A 332 7.06 -25.04 8.73
C ALA A 332 7.70 -24.97 7.33
N PRO A 333 7.18 -25.70 6.34
CA PRO A 333 7.71 -25.63 4.98
C PRO A 333 7.53 -24.21 4.42
N PRO A 334 8.49 -23.70 3.63
CA PRO A 334 8.42 -22.36 3.07
C PRO A 334 7.16 -22.23 2.20
N MET A 335 6.30 -21.27 2.53
CA MET A 335 4.98 -21.17 1.89
C MET A 335 5.02 -20.36 0.61
N LEU A 336 5.81 -19.30 0.61
CA LEU A 336 5.93 -18.40 -0.53
C LEU A 336 7.12 -18.71 -1.41
N ALA A 337 8.25 -19.12 -0.82
CA ALA A 337 9.49 -19.36 -1.58
C ALA A 337 9.45 -20.61 -2.47
N ALA A 338 8.42 -21.45 -2.34
CA ALA A 338 8.18 -22.64 -3.18
C ALA A 338 7.37 -22.32 -4.44
N LEU A 339 6.77 -21.12 -4.55
CA LEU A 339 6.03 -20.71 -5.73
C LEU A 339 7.04 -20.25 -6.79
N ASP A 340 6.99 -20.81 -8.00
CA ASP A 340 7.76 -20.28 -9.12
C ASP A 340 7.27 -18.86 -9.42
N HIS A 341 8.01 -17.85 -8.93
CA HIS A 341 7.63 -16.45 -8.93
C HIS A 341 7.68 -15.79 -10.31
N ARG A 342 7.71 -16.57 -11.39
CA ARG A 342 7.51 -16.06 -12.75
C ARG A 342 6.01 -16.06 -13.01
N PRO A 343 5.32 -14.91 -12.93
CA PRO A 343 3.89 -14.91 -13.17
C PRO A 343 3.71 -15.22 -14.65
N THR A 344 3.08 -16.35 -14.97
CA THR A 344 2.50 -16.57 -16.30
C THR A 344 1.19 -15.79 -16.45
N ALA A 345 0.64 -15.30 -15.34
CA ALA A 345 -0.56 -14.47 -15.28
C ALA A 345 -0.25 -13.09 -14.69
N ASN A 346 -0.64 -12.03 -15.40
CA ASN A 346 -0.49 -10.64 -14.96
C ASN A 346 -1.70 -10.17 -14.11
N THR A 347 -2.47 -11.12 -13.57
CA THR A 347 -3.62 -10.84 -12.72
C THR A 347 -3.53 -11.59 -11.39
N LEU A 348 -4.02 -10.97 -10.32
CA LEU A 348 -3.95 -11.43 -8.94
C LEU A 348 -4.81 -12.67 -8.71
N GLY A 349 -5.97 -12.76 -9.38
CA GLY A 349 -6.90 -13.86 -9.21
C GLY A 349 -6.27 -15.23 -9.44
N PRO A 350 -5.62 -15.49 -10.59
CA PRO A 350 -4.85 -16.71 -10.83
C PRO A 350 -3.72 -16.94 -9.81
N LEU A 351 -3.07 -15.88 -9.33
CA LEU A 351 -1.98 -15.99 -8.35
C LEU A 351 -2.49 -16.42 -6.96
N VAL A 352 -3.56 -15.79 -6.47
CA VAL A 352 -4.15 -16.10 -5.15
C VAL A 352 -4.85 -17.46 -5.18
N VAL A 353 -5.64 -17.75 -6.22
CA VAL A 353 -6.29 -19.07 -6.39
C VAL A 353 -5.24 -20.15 -6.58
N GLY A 354 -4.27 -19.97 -7.47
CA GLY A 354 -3.19 -20.92 -7.69
C GLY A 354 -2.39 -21.21 -6.42
N THR A 355 -2.09 -20.18 -5.61
CA THR A 355 -1.40 -20.35 -4.34
C THR A 355 -2.25 -21.11 -3.32
N ALA A 356 -3.55 -20.80 -3.22
CA ALA A 356 -4.46 -21.53 -2.34
C ALA A 356 -4.52 -23.02 -2.70
N PHE A 357 -4.61 -23.36 -3.99
CA PHE A 357 -4.62 -24.76 -4.43
C PHE A 357 -3.28 -25.46 -4.27
N ALA A 358 -2.15 -24.79 -4.54
CA ALA A 358 -0.82 -25.36 -4.29
C ALA A 358 -0.62 -25.71 -2.80
N LEU A 359 -1.21 -24.91 -1.90
CA LEU A 359 -1.22 -25.23 -0.47
C LEU A 359 -2.10 -26.45 -0.15
N VAL A 360 -3.25 -26.60 -0.80
CA VAL A 360 -4.10 -27.78 -0.62
C VAL A 360 -3.43 -29.03 -1.19
N GLU A 361 -2.82 -28.96 -2.38
CA GLU A 361 -2.10 -30.06 -3.05
C GLU A 361 -0.97 -30.64 -2.21
N ALA A 362 -0.29 -29.78 -1.46
CA ALA A 362 0.83 -30.21 -0.63
C ALA A 362 0.38 -30.94 0.64
N LEU A 363 -0.93 -31.00 0.96
CA LEU A 363 -1.46 -31.84 2.04
C LEU A 363 -1.28 -33.33 1.71
N PRO A 364 -1.23 -34.21 2.72
CA PRO A 364 -1.19 -35.65 2.48
C PRO A 364 -2.35 -36.11 1.59
N PRO A 365 -2.12 -37.07 0.67
CA PRO A 365 -3.17 -37.59 -0.21
C PRO A 365 -4.22 -38.43 0.56
N ASP A 366 -3.86 -38.97 1.71
CA ASP A 366 -4.76 -39.73 2.57
C ASP A 366 -5.72 -38.81 3.32
N ARG A 367 -6.91 -39.33 3.62
CA ARG A 367 -7.89 -38.61 4.45
C ARG A 367 -7.23 -38.22 5.76
N LEU A 368 -7.31 -36.93 6.10
CA LEU A 368 -6.94 -36.43 7.41
C LEU A 368 -7.94 -36.96 8.45
N THR A 369 -7.64 -38.12 9.04
CA THR A 369 -8.43 -38.74 10.10
C THR A 369 -7.74 -38.58 11.44
N GLY A 370 -8.45 -38.11 12.47
CA GLY A 370 -7.87 -37.84 13.80
C GLY A 370 -7.44 -36.38 13.96
N GLY A 371 -6.52 -36.11 14.91
CA GLY A 371 -5.97 -34.77 15.11
C GLY A 371 -5.10 -34.36 13.92
N VAL A 372 -5.42 -33.24 13.28
CA VAL A 372 -4.65 -32.72 12.14
C VAL A 372 -3.32 -32.15 12.67
N PRO A 373 -2.15 -32.60 12.17
CA PRO A 373 -0.86 -32.04 12.54
C PRO A 373 -0.85 -30.51 12.38
N ALA A 374 -0.25 -29.79 13.33
CA ALA A 374 -0.30 -28.32 13.36
C ALA A 374 0.17 -27.66 12.04
N ALA A 375 1.17 -28.24 11.37
CA ALA A 375 1.66 -27.75 10.08
C ALA A 375 0.60 -27.88 8.95
N GLN A 376 -0.21 -28.94 8.96
CA GLN A 376 -1.26 -29.15 7.98
C GLN A 376 -2.48 -28.27 8.28
N ALA A 377 -2.82 -28.10 9.56
CA ALA A 377 -3.85 -27.16 9.99
C ALA A 377 -3.52 -25.72 9.56
N ARG A 378 -2.28 -25.27 9.77
CA ARG A 378 -1.80 -23.95 9.30
C ARG A 378 -1.94 -23.79 7.78
N ARG A 379 -1.56 -24.81 7.02
CA ARG A 379 -1.64 -24.81 5.57
C ARG A 379 -3.09 -24.67 5.08
N MET A 380 -4.03 -25.40 5.69
CA MET A 380 -5.46 -25.26 5.41
C MET A 380 -5.98 -23.86 5.77
N MET A 381 -5.68 -23.37 6.97
CA MET A 381 -6.09 -22.03 7.41
C MET A 381 -5.63 -20.92 6.45
N ILE A 382 -4.42 -21.04 5.91
CA ILE A 382 -3.89 -20.06 4.96
C ILE A 382 -4.58 -20.20 3.60
N ALA A 383 -4.77 -21.42 3.10
CA ALA A 383 -5.51 -21.63 1.86
C ALA A 383 -6.92 -21.01 1.94
N ASP A 384 -7.60 -21.19 3.08
CA ASP A 384 -8.90 -20.57 3.35
C ASP A 384 -8.80 -19.04 3.40
N HIS A 385 -7.81 -18.47 4.09
CA HIS A 385 -7.61 -17.02 4.14
C HIS A 385 -7.34 -16.42 2.77
N LEU A 386 -6.56 -17.10 1.93
CA LEU A 386 -6.31 -16.67 0.55
C LEU A 386 -7.59 -16.72 -0.28
N ALA A 387 -8.40 -17.78 -0.14
CA ALA A 387 -9.67 -17.91 -0.82
C ALA A 387 -10.68 -16.82 -0.39
N PHE A 388 -10.82 -16.57 0.92
CA PHE A 388 -11.65 -15.48 1.45
C PHE A 388 -11.14 -14.11 1.03
N GLY A 389 -9.83 -13.89 1.06
CA GLY A 389 -9.23 -12.63 0.60
C GLY A 389 -9.44 -12.37 -0.89
N ALA A 390 -9.56 -13.42 -1.72
CA ALA A 390 -9.95 -13.26 -3.12
C ALA A 390 -11.42 -12.81 -3.27
N LEU A 391 -12.31 -13.32 -2.41
CA LEU A 391 -13.72 -12.92 -2.37
C LEU A 391 -13.91 -11.48 -1.86
N GLU A 392 -13.21 -11.08 -0.80
CA GLU A 392 -13.30 -9.72 -0.21
C GLU A 392 -12.91 -8.59 -1.18
N ARG A 393 -12.27 -8.92 -2.30
CA ARG A 393 -11.89 -7.97 -3.35
C ARG A 393 -12.98 -7.76 -4.40
N ILE A 394 -13.99 -8.63 -4.45
CA ILE A 394 -15.09 -8.50 -5.41
C ILE A 394 -16.02 -7.39 -4.91
N ALA A 395 -16.31 -6.42 -5.78
CA ALA A 395 -17.24 -5.37 -5.46
C ALA A 395 -18.64 -5.97 -5.16
N PRO A 396 -19.36 -5.49 -4.13
CA PRO A 396 -20.70 -5.97 -3.84
C PRO A 396 -21.61 -5.87 -5.07
N GLY A 397 -22.23 -6.98 -5.47
CA GLY A 397 -23.11 -7.05 -6.63
C GLY A 397 -22.41 -7.26 -7.98
N ASP A 398 -21.08 -7.39 -8.02
CA ASP A 398 -20.34 -7.73 -9.24
C ASP A 398 -20.43 -9.23 -9.56
N VAL A 399 -21.55 -9.59 -10.20
CA VAL A 399 -21.87 -10.97 -10.58
C VAL A 399 -20.83 -11.55 -11.54
N GLU A 400 -20.25 -10.73 -12.43
CA GLU A 400 -19.29 -11.20 -13.42
C GLU A 400 -17.94 -11.50 -12.77
N ALA A 401 -17.43 -10.63 -11.90
CA ALA A 401 -16.22 -10.91 -11.14
C ALA A 401 -16.39 -12.16 -10.24
N MET A 402 -17.56 -12.34 -9.62
CA MET A 402 -17.88 -13.54 -8.85
C MET A 402 -17.88 -14.80 -9.72
N ARG A 403 -18.50 -14.75 -10.90
CA ARG A 403 -18.51 -15.86 -11.87
C ARG A 403 -17.09 -16.21 -12.31
N GLN A 404 -16.27 -15.22 -12.64
CA GLN A 404 -14.88 -15.43 -13.05
C GLN A 404 -14.04 -16.05 -11.94
N LEU A 405 -14.21 -15.59 -10.69
CA LEU A 405 -13.53 -16.19 -9.54
C LEU A 405 -13.97 -17.64 -9.34
N ALA A 406 -15.27 -17.93 -9.41
CA ALA A 406 -15.81 -19.29 -9.29
C ALA A 406 -15.25 -20.24 -10.38
N VAL A 407 -15.21 -19.79 -11.64
CA VAL A 407 -14.61 -20.55 -12.74
C VAL A 407 -13.14 -20.85 -12.47
N ARG A 408 -12.38 -19.91 -11.91
CA ARG A 408 -10.97 -20.13 -11.57
C ARG A 408 -10.80 -21.17 -10.45
N PHE A 409 -11.62 -21.11 -9.40
CA PHE A 409 -11.64 -22.15 -8.37
C PHE A 409 -11.96 -23.53 -8.98
N GLN A 410 -12.92 -23.59 -9.90
CA GLN A 410 -13.28 -24.84 -10.57
C GLN A 410 -12.15 -25.38 -11.45
N LEU A 411 -11.50 -24.52 -12.26
CA LEU A 411 -10.38 -24.93 -13.11
C LEU A 411 -9.18 -25.39 -12.29
N ALA A 412 -8.84 -24.69 -11.20
CA ALA A 412 -7.76 -25.08 -10.31
C ALA A 412 -8.06 -26.42 -9.62
N ALA A 413 -9.30 -26.65 -9.19
CA ALA A 413 -9.77 -27.94 -8.63
C ALA A 413 -9.69 -29.10 -9.62
N GLN A 414 -9.87 -28.84 -10.91
CA GLN A 414 -9.78 -29.86 -11.96
C GLN A 414 -8.33 -30.23 -12.29
N HIS A 415 -7.40 -29.28 -12.23
CA HIS A 415 -5.97 -29.56 -12.39
C HIS A 415 -5.42 -30.42 -11.24
N THR A 416 -5.95 -30.24 -10.03
CA THR A 416 -5.64 -31.05 -8.84
C THR A 416 -6.09 -32.51 -9.00
N GLY A 417 -7.16 -32.77 -9.76
CA GLY A 417 -7.75 -34.10 -9.94
C GLY A 417 -7.17 -34.93 -11.08
N GLY A 418 -6.26 -34.38 -11.90
CA GLY A 418 -5.71 -35.04 -13.09
C GLY A 418 -4.51 -35.97 -12.84
N GLY A 419 -4.03 -36.07 -11.59
CA GLY A 419 -2.92 -36.93 -11.21
C GLY A 419 -3.35 -38.33 -10.80
N SER A 420 -3.82 -39.16 -11.73
CA SER A 420 -3.66 -40.63 -11.75
C SER A 420 -4.56 -41.28 -12.80
N THR A 421 -3.93 -41.74 -13.88
CA THR A 421 -4.19 -43.06 -14.46
C THR A 421 -2.86 -43.73 -14.70
#